data_AF-A0A1X7SH33-F1
#
_entry.id   AF-A0A1X7SH33-F1
#
_cell.length_a   1.000
_cell.length_b   1.000
_cell.length_c   1.000
_cell.angle_alpha   90.00
_cell.angle_beta   90.00
_cell.angle_gamma   90.00
#
_symmetry.space_group_name_H-M   'P 1'
#
loop_
_entity.id
_entity.type
_entity.pdbx_description
1 polymer ?
#
loop_
_entity_poly.entity_id
_entity_poly.type
_entity_poly.pdbx_seq_one_letter_code
_entity_poly.pdbx_strand_id
1 'polypeptide(L)'
;MPVANNGTMRCVICNDTCPKKCTGGVFDYNYPGKLSGCTVITTDLRILSVPVNVNLSILNDLNDIREIRGSLDISGFNKETFPYLSNLKTVGNDSTQVLSQSCNGS
;
A
#
# COMPACT_ATOMS: atom_id res chain seq x y z
N MET A 1 30.42 -29.12 21.97
CA MET A 1 30.14 -27.69 21.77
C MET A 1 29.25 -27.60 20.53
N PRO A 2 28.01 -27.11 20.60
CA PRO A 2 27.18 -27.00 19.41
C PRO A 2 27.68 -25.82 18.55
N VAL A 3 27.84 -26.10 17.26
CA VAL A 3 28.25 -25.12 16.25
C VAL A 3 27.12 -24.11 16.08
N ALA A 4 27.42 -22.83 16.33
CA ALA A 4 26.50 -21.74 16.02
C ALA A 4 26.31 -21.69 14.50
N ASN A 5 25.17 -22.19 14.01
CA ASN A 5 24.73 -22.00 12.64
C ASN A 5 24.41 -20.51 12.47
N ASN A 6 25.41 -19.74 12.02
CA ASN A 6 25.22 -18.40 11.49
C ASN A 6 24.49 -18.52 10.15
N GLY A 7 23.18 -18.76 10.20
CA GLY A 7 22.32 -18.74 9.03
C GLY A 7 22.33 -17.34 8.42
N THR A 8 23.16 -17.13 7.39
CA THR A 8 23.00 -15.97 6.51
C THR A 8 21.59 -16.00 5.94
N MET A 9 20.73 -15.05 6.34
CA MET A 9 19.42 -14.84 5.73
C MET A 9 19.65 -14.49 4.26
N ARG A 10 19.50 -15.48 3.38
CA ARG A 10 19.62 -15.29 1.92
C ARG A 10 18.26 -14.88 1.37
N CYS A 11 18.25 -13.95 0.43
CA CYS A 11 17.04 -13.63 -0.34
C CYS A 11 16.55 -14.90 -1.04
N VAL A 12 15.29 -15.26 -0.79
CA VAL A 12 14.62 -16.33 -1.52
C VAL A 12 13.96 -15.71 -2.75
N ILE A 13 14.07 -16.38 -3.90
CA ILE A 13 13.39 -15.96 -5.11
C ILE A 13 11.88 -16.13 -4.86
N CYS A 14 11.12 -15.05 -4.99
CA CYS A 14 9.67 -15.11 -4.93
C CYS A 14 9.14 -15.63 -6.27
N ASN A 15 8.15 -16.54 -6.23
CA ASN A 15 7.51 -17.05 -7.44
C ASN A 15 6.71 -15.95 -8.19
N ASP A 16 6.29 -14.91 -7.47
CA ASP A 16 5.60 -13.71 -7.97
C ASP A 16 6.34 -12.43 -7.55
N THR A 17 5.66 -11.28 -7.51
CA THR A 17 6.19 -10.02 -6.94
C THR A 17 6.63 -10.22 -5.48
N CYS A 18 7.91 -10.01 -5.20
CA CYS A 18 8.41 -10.08 -3.82
C CYS A 18 7.76 -9.00 -2.96
N PRO A 19 7.35 -9.33 -1.72
CA PRO A 19 6.74 -8.35 -0.85
C PRO A 19 7.77 -7.30 -0.44
N LYS A 20 7.57 -6.06 -0.88
CA LYS A 20 8.38 -4.90 -0.49
C LYS A 20 7.62 -4.11 0.56
N LYS A 21 8.22 -4.03 1.75
CA LYS A 21 7.70 -3.24 2.87
C LYS A 21 8.16 -1.80 2.74
N CYS A 22 7.21 -0.88 2.86
CA CYS A 22 7.47 0.55 2.83
C CYS A 22 6.76 1.25 3.98
N THR A 23 7.34 2.34 4.46
CA THR A 23 6.70 3.21 5.44
C THR A 23 5.67 4.07 4.72
N GLY A 24 4.45 4.11 5.27
CA GLY A 24 3.38 4.96 4.79
C GLY A 24 3.55 6.41 5.23
N GLY A 25 2.44 7.13 5.24
CA GLY A 25 2.35 8.55 5.57
C GLY A 25 1.37 9.25 4.64
N VAL A 26 1.51 10.57 4.53
CA VAL A 26 0.78 11.33 3.52
C VAL A 26 1.39 11.04 2.14
N PHE A 27 0.54 10.64 1.20
CA PHE A 27 0.92 10.48 -0.19
C PHE A 27 1.25 11.85 -0.79
N ASP A 28 2.49 12.02 -1.23
CA ASP A 28 2.99 13.29 -1.72
C ASP A 28 2.99 13.32 -3.24
N TYR A 29 2.10 14.13 -3.79
CA TYR A 29 1.94 14.31 -5.23
C TYR A 29 3.13 15.02 -5.91
N ASN A 30 4.07 15.58 -5.15
CA ASN A 30 5.27 16.24 -5.69
C ASN A 30 6.47 15.30 -5.79
N TYR A 31 6.42 14.13 -5.15
CA TYR A 31 7.52 13.16 -5.12
C TYR A 31 7.06 11.79 -5.63
N PRO A 32 6.87 11.67 -6.96
CA PRO A 32 6.55 10.39 -7.58
C PRO A 32 7.66 9.37 -7.31
N GLY A 33 7.27 8.11 -7.20
CA GLY A 33 8.16 6.96 -7.03
C GLY A 33 8.36 6.52 -5.57
N LYS A 34 7.91 7.30 -4.59
CA LYS A 34 8.16 7.01 -3.16
C LYS A 34 7.56 5.67 -2.72
N LEU A 35 6.41 5.30 -3.27
CA LEU A 35 5.73 4.03 -2.99
C LEU A 35 5.83 3.04 -4.15
N SER A 36 6.64 3.32 -5.18
CA SER A 36 6.77 2.45 -6.34
C SER A 36 7.30 1.07 -5.99
N GLY A 37 6.58 0.04 -6.42
CA GLY A 37 6.85 -1.36 -6.13
C GLY A 37 6.60 -1.77 -4.67
N CYS A 38 6.04 -0.88 -3.84
CA CYS A 38 5.68 -1.22 -2.46
C CYS A 38 4.42 -2.06 -2.45
N THR A 39 4.49 -3.24 -1.83
CA THR A 39 3.34 -4.14 -1.73
C THR A 39 2.71 -4.12 -0.34
N VAL A 40 3.47 -3.76 0.69
CA VAL A 40 3.02 -3.70 2.09
C VAL A 40 3.40 -2.34 2.69
N ILE A 41 2.41 -1.60 3.15
CA ILE A 41 2.60 -0.37 3.93
C ILE A 41 2.57 -0.71 5.41
N THR A 42 3.64 -0.41 6.14
CA THR A 42 3.79 -0.83 7.54
C THR A 42 3.12 0.10 8.55
N THR A 43 2.67 1.28 8.12
CA THR A 43 2.06 2.32 8.95
C THR A 43 0.78 2.82 8.29
N ASP A 44 0.22 3.93 8.79
CA ASP A 44 -0.91 4.59 8.15
C ASP A 44 -0.55 5.10 6.75
N LEU A 45 -1.51 5.07 5.82
CA LEU A 45 -1.44 5.71 4.52
C LEU A 45 -2.58 6.72 4.42
N ARG A 46 -2.26 7.97 4.13
CA ARG A 46 -3.24 9.04 3.93
C ARG A 46 -3.11 9.59 2.53
N ILE A 47 -4.19 9.62 1.81
CA ILE A 47 -4.21 10.12 0.44
C ILE A 47 -5.18 11.29 0.41
N LEU A 48 -4.59 12.47 0.26
CA LEU A 48 -5.31 13.74 0.22
C LEU A 48 -5.93 13.95 -1.16
N SER A 49 -6.77 14.97 -1.29
CA SER A 49 -7.39 15.31 -2.58
C SER A 49 -6.35 15.56 -3.64
N VAL A 50 -6.54 14.95 -4.82
CA VAL A 50 -5.64 15.14 -5.96
C VAL A 50 -5.70 16.61 -6.41
N PRO A 51 -4.56 17.32 -6.46
CA PRO A 51 -4.53 18.67 -7.00
C PRO A 51 -4.85 18.68 -8.50
N VAL A 52 -5.54 19.72 -8.97
CA VAL A 52 -6.01 19.85 -10.37
C VAL A 52 -4.90 19.83 -11.44
N ASN A 53 -3.64 20.05 -11.06
CA ASN A 53 -2.49 20.11 -11.96
C ASN A 53 -1.56 18.90 -11.84
N VAL A 54 -1.99 17.84 -11.14
CA VAL A 54 -1.17 16.65 -10.94
C VAL A 54 -1.47 15.61 -12.01
N ASN A 55 -0.42 15.08 -12.63
CA ASN A 55 -0.53 13.96 -13.54
C ASN A 55 -0.93 12.70 -12.75
N LEU A 56 -2.13 12.16 -13.01
CA LEU A 56 -2.68 10.98 -12.35
C LEU A 56 -1.78 9.74 -12.46
N SER A 57 -0.82 9.71 -13.40
CA SER A 57 0.21 8.68 -13.50
C SER A 57 0.98 8.47 -12.19
N ILE A 58 1.10 9.49 -11.35
CA ILE A 58 1.75 9.37 -10.04
C ILE A 58 1.05 8.37 -9.11
N LEU A 59 -0.25 8.19 -9.27
CA LEU A 59 -1.03 7.26 -8.47
C LEU A 59 -0.74 5.80 -8.84
N ASN A 60 -0.03 5.53 -9.94
CA ASN A 60 0.41 4.17 -10.28
C ASN A 60 1.30 3.55 -9.19
N ASP A 61 1.97 4.38 -8.38
CA ASP A 61 2.73 3.92 -7.22
C ASP A 61 1.88 3.16 -6.19
N LEU A 62 0.57 3.41 -6.17
CA LEU A 62 -0.37 2.76 -5.26
C LEU A 62 -0.83 1.40 -5.77
N ASN A 63 -0.66 1.13 -7.06
CA ASN A 63 -1.24 -0.03 -7.73
C ASN A 63 -0.65 -1.35 -7.22
N ASP A 64 0.61 -1.36 -6.78
CA ASP A 64 1.25 -2.57 -6.27
C ASP A 64 0.91 -2.85 -4.80
N ILE A 65 0.29 -1.90 -4.10
CA ILE A 65 -0.03 -2.02 -2.67
C ILE A 65 -1.14 -3.06 -2.48
N ARG A 66 -0.82 -4.10 -1.70
CA ARG A 66 -1.73 -5.20 -1.36
C ARG A 66 -2.21 -5.14 0.08
N GLU A 67 -1.40 -4.60 0.98
CA GLU A 67 -1.64 -4.59 2.42
C GLU A 67 -1.24 -3.26 3.04
N ILE A 68 -2.07 -2.71 3.92
CA ILE A 68 -1.76 -1.56 4.77
C ILE A 68 -1.97 -2.00 6.22
N ARG A 69 -0.89 -2.06 7.01
CA ARG A 69 -0.95 -2.50 8.42
C ARG A 69 -1.43 -1.42 9.38
N GLY A 70 -1.39 -0.16 8.96
CA GLY A 70 -2.03 0.92 9.69
C GLY A 70 -3.47 1.14 9.25
N SER A 71 -3.88 2.39 9.35
CA SER A 71 -5.13 2.91 8.81
C SER A 71 -4.94 3.43 7.37
N LEU A 72 -6.02 3.39 6.60
CA LEU A 72 -6.11 4.03 5.30
C LEU A 72 -7.10 5.20 5.39
N ASP A 73 -6.60 6.41 5.18
CA ASP A 73 -7.42 7.61 5.07
C ASP A 73 -7.54 8.01 3.59
N ILE A 74 -8.76 7.91 3.06
CA ILE A 74 -9.14 8.27 1.70
C ILE A 74 -10.13 9.43 1.65
N SER A 75 -10.16 10.28 2.67
CA SER A 75 -11.01 11.49 2.70
C SER A 75 -10.83 12.39 1.47
N GLY A 76 -9.68 12.30 0.78
CA GLY A 76 -9.40 13.00 -0.47
C GLY A 76 -9.74 12.24 -1.76
N PHE A 77 -10.17 10.98 -1.71
CA PHE A 77 -10.44 10.19 -2.91
C PHE A 77 -11.69 10.65 -3.66
N ASN A 78 -11.60 10.58 -4.99
CA ASN A 78 -12.76 10.67 -5.88
C ASN A 78 -12.87 9.36 -6.69
N LYS A 79 -13.92 9.23 -7.51
CA LYS A 79 -14.13 8.05 -8.37
C LYS A 79 -12.97 7.76 -9.34
N GLU A 80 -12.17 8.78 -9.67
CA GLU A 80 -11.07 8.70 -10.64
C GLU A 80 -9.80 8.16 -10.00
N THR A 81 -9.65 8.29 -8.68
CA THR A 81 -8.49 7.80 -7.93
C THR A 81 -8.65 6.37 -7.41
N PHE A 82 -9.89 5.88 -7.29
CA PHE A 82 -10.19 4.54 -6.80
C PHE A 82 -9.51 3.38 -7.57
N PRO A 83 -9.35 3.43 -8.91
CA PRO A 83 -8.69 2.37 -9.68
C PRO A 83 -7.24 2.08 -9.25
N TYR A 84 -6.56 3.05 -8.64
CA TYR A 84 -5.14 2.93 -8.27
C TYR A 84 -4.90 2.12 -6.98
N LEU A 85 -5.94 1.77 -6.22
CA LEU A 85 -5.87 0.84 -5.09
C LEU A 85 -6.52 -0.52 -5.42
N SER A 86 -6.66 -0.86 -6.70
CA SER A 86 -7.37 -2.08 -7.14
C SER A 86 -6.78 -3.39 -6.60
N ASN A 87 -5.48 -3.43 -6.28
CA ASN A 87 -4.82 -4.60 -5.70
C ASN A 87 -4.83 -4.62 -4.17
N LEU A 88 -5.37 -3.59 -3.51
CA LEU A 88 -5.42 -3.51 -2.06
C LEU A 88 -6.41 -4.55 -1.52
N LYS A 89 -5.90 -5.51 -0.74
CA LYS A 89 -6.69 -6.62 -0.18
C LYS A 89 -6.97 -6.46 1.31
N THR A 90 -6.13 -5.73 2.03
CA THR A 90 -6.17 -5.68 3.49
C THR A 90 -5.75 -4.32 4.02
N VAL A 91 -6.52 -3.80 4.97
CA VAL A 91 -6.22 -2.58 5.74
C VAL A 91 -6.46 -2.87 7.22
N GLY A 92 -5.52 -2.50 8.08
CA GLY A 92 -5.64 -2.61 9.53
C GLY A 92 -4.47 -3.36 10.19
N ASN A 93 -4.36 -3.15 11.50
CA ASN A 93 -3.30 -3.75 12.34
C ASN A 93 -3.49 -5.25 12.55
N ASP A 94 -4.71 -5.73 12.32
CA ASP A 94 -5.10 -7.13 12.26
C ASP A 94 -5.66 -7.41 10.86
N SER A 95 -4.97 -8.22 10.07
CA SER A 95 -5.39 -8.66 8.72
C SER A 95 -6.69 -9.49 8.68
N THR A 96 -7.56 -9.35 9.68
CA THR A 96 -8.89 -9.97 9.80
C THR A 96 -10.04 -8.97 9.56
N GLN A 97 -9.77 -7.67 9.40
CA GLN A 97 -10.81 -6.72 8.99
C GLN A 97 -11.04 -6.78 7.49
N VAL A 98 -11.93 -7.69 7.10
CA VAL A 98 -12.61 -7.66 5.81
C VAL A 98 -13.33 -6.32 5.72
N LEU A 99 -13.04 -5.54 4.68
CA LEU A 99 -13.76 -4.33 4.33
C LEU A 99 -15.26 -4.65 4.19
N SER A 100 -16.03 -4.49 5.27
CA SER A 100 -17.48 -4.50 5.20
C SER A 100 -17.93 -3.17 4.60
N GLN A 101 -17.80 -3.03 3.29
CA GLN A 101 -18.56 -2.05 2.54
C GLN A 101 -20.03 -2.49 2.57
N SER A 102 -20.80 -1.96 3.51
CA SER A 102 -22.26 -1.90 3.37
C SER A 102 -22.55 -0.85 2.30
N CYS A 103 -22.56 -1.27 1.03
CA CYS A 103 -23.17 -0.49 -0.04
C CYS A 103 -24.68 -0.52 0.17
N ASN A 104 -25.20 0.29 1.10
CA ASN A 104 -26.62 0.61 1.12
C ASN A 104 -26.89 1.61 -0.01
N GLY A 105 -27.10 1.07 -1.21
CA GLY A 105 -27.70 1.81 -2.31
C GLY A 105 -29.13 2.19 -1.93
N SER A 106 -29.37 3.49 -1.82
CA SER A 106 -30.72 4.08 -1.91
C SER A 106 -31.18 4.13 -3.36
#